data_AF-A0A955PYH4-F1
#
_entry.id   AF-A0A955PYH4-F1
#
_cell.length_a   1.000
_cell.length_b   1.000
_cell.length_c   1.000
_cell.angle_alpha   90.00
_cell.angle_beta   90.00
_cell.angle_gamma   90.00
#
_symmetry.space_group_name_H-M   'P 1'
#
loop_
_entity.id
_entity.type
_entity.pdbx_description
1 polymer ?
#
loop_
_entity_poly.entity_id
_entity_poly.type
_entity_poly.pdbx_seq_one_letter_code
_entity_poly.pdbx_strand_id
1 'polypeptide(L)'
;VERRRRMAFGRLFPTGRHPTEVHIDQGLSDAFTVIDVFADDKQGLLFVIAKTLVQLGLSIHMARIGTRLDQVADVFYVTNSQGEKILSGKDCEEIQHTLHAAVDQFLDE
;
A
#
# COMPACT_ATOMS: atom_id res chain seq x y z
N VAL A 1 -42.24 -25.31 24.40
CA VAL A 1 -41.96 -24.26 23.39
C VAL A 1 -41.05 -23.24 24.06
N GLU A 2 -39.74 -23.47 24.04
CA GLU A 2 -38.76 -22.59 24.67
C GLU A 2 -37.96 -21.89 23.56
N ARG A 3 -38.13 -20.58 23.43
CA ARG A 3 -37.52 -19.77 22.37
C ARG A 3 -36.01 -19.75 22.57
N ARG A 4 -35.28 -20.49 21.72
CA ARG A 4 -33.83 -20.36 21.57
C ARG A 4 -33.48 -18.88 21.33
N ARG A 5 -32.80 -18.27 22.30
CA ARG A 5 -32.08 -17.00 22.12
C ARG A 5 -31.22 -17.13 20.87
N ARG A 6 -31.55 -16.38 19.82
CA ARG A 6 -30.71 -16.25 18.64
C ARG A 6 -29.40 -15.64 19.11
N MET A 7 -28.31 -16.40 19.01
CA MET A 7 -26.97 -15.87 19.23
C MET A 7 -26.79 -14.70 18.26
N ALA A 8 -26.43 -13.53 18.80
CA ALA A 8 -26.06 -12.38 18.02
C ALA A 8 -24.75 -12.70 17.28
N PHE A 9 -24.87 -13.26 16.07
CA PHE A 9 -23.81 -13.24 15.07
C PHE A 9 -23.71 -11.82 14.46
N GLY A 10 -23.62 -10.81 15.32
CA GLY A 10 -23.07 -9.52 14.92
C GLY A 10 -21.58 -9.74 14.81
N ARG A 11 -21.11 -10.20 13.64
CA ARG A 11 -19.69 -10.21 13.34
C ARG A 11 -19.19 -8.79 13.63
N LEU A 12 -18.22 -8.71 14.52
CA LEU A 12 -17.29 -7.59 14.65
C LEU A 12 -16.55 -7.46 13.31
N PHE A 13 -17.24 -6.96 12.27
CA PHE A 13 -16.53 -6.32 11.19
C PHE A 13 -16.09 -4.97 11.78
N PRO A 14 -14.78 -4.70 11.87
CA PRO A 14 -14.35 -3.36 12.25
C PRO A 14 -15.00 -2.42 11.23
N THR A 15 -15.89 -1.55 11.68
CA THR A 15 -16.50 -0.50 10.84
C THR A 15 -15.53 0.68 10.66
N GLY A 16 -14.23 0.43 10.82
CA GLY A 16 -13.18 1.43 10.80
C GLY A 16 -12.27 1.20 9.62
N ARG A 17 -11.81 2.30 9.03
CA ARG A 17 -10.82 2.34 7.95
C ARG A 17 -9.64 1.45 8.31
N HIS A 18 -9.18 0.60 7.39
CA HIS A 18 -7.95 -0.14 7.65
C HIS A 18 -6.75 0.82 7.61
N PRO A 19 -5.76 0.65 8.51
CA PRO A 19 -4.58 1.50 8.49
C PRO A 19 -3.86 1.35 7.15
N THR A 20 -3.40 2.47 6.59
CA THR A 20 -2.49 2.47 5.46
C THR A 20 -1.15 1.90 5.93
N GLU A 21 -0.63 0.90 5.23
CA GLU A 21 0.68 0.33 5.51
C GLU A 21 1.52 0.39 4.23
N VAL A 22 2.73 0.93 4.36
CA VAL A 22 3.72 0.96 3.29
C VAL A 22 4.96 0.24 3.80
N HIS A 23 5.35 -0.85 3.13
CA HIS A 23 6.55 -1.60 3.45
C HIS A 23 7.54 -1.52 2.30
N ILE A 24 8.83 -1.37 2.63
CA ILE A 24 9.91 -1.35 1.66
C ILE A 24 10.86 -2.49 1.98
N ASP A 25 11.10 -3.33 0.98
CA ASP A 25 11.97 -4.49 1.08
C ASP A 25 13.10 -4.40 0.04
N GLN A 26 14.33 -4.54 0.53
CA GLN A 26 15.57 -4.52 -0.27
C GLN A 26 16.19 -5.91 -0.43
N GLY A 27 15.53 -6.98 0.01
CA GLY A 27 16.00 -8.38 -0.04
C GLY A 27 15.18 -9.32 -0.93
N LEU A 28 13.93 -8.98 -1.28
CA LEU A 28 13.03 -9.82 -2.08
C LEU A 28 13.41 -9.93 -3.56
N SER A 29 14.32 -9.08 -4.05
CA SER A 29 14.80 -9.05 -5.42
C SER A 29 16.26 -8.62 -5.45
N ASP A 30 17.09 -9.24 -6.28
CA ASP A 30 18.49 -8.81 -6.44
C ASP A 30 18.59 -7.44 -7.13
N ALA A 31 17.68 -7.15 -8.07
CA ALA A 31 17.76 -5.99 -8.96
C ALA A 31 16.87 -4.81 -8.55
N PHE A 32 15.85 -5.03 -7.73
CA PHE A 32 14.80 -4.04 -7.44
C PHE A 32 14.60 -3.84 -5.95
N THR A 33 14.16 -2.63 -5.59
CA THR A 33 13.53 -2.38 -4.29
C THR A 33 12.04 -2.68 -4.44
N VAL A 34 11.47 -3.44 -3.51
CA VAL A 34 10.06 -3.82 -3.53
C VAL A 34 9.30 -2.94 -2.56
N ILE A 35 8.19 -2.35 -3.01
CA ILE A 35 7.30 -1.53 -2.18
C ILE A 35 5.93 -2.19 -2.14
N ASP A 36 5.50 -2.62 -0.96
CA ASP A 36 4.16 -3.12 -0.71
C ASP A 36 3.30 -2.00 -0.13
N VAL A 37 2.08 -1.84 -0.66
CA VAL A 37 1.10 -0.86 -0.19
C VAL A 37 -0.20 -1.58 0.14
N PHE A 38 -0.64 -1.45 1.38
CA PHE A 38 -1.94 -1.92 1.87
C PHE A 38 -2.76 -0.72 2.29
N ALA A 39 -3.98 -0.62 1.79
CA ALA A 39 -4.88 0.50 2.09
C ALA A 39 -6.32 0.13 1.73
N ASP A 40 -7.28 0.93 2.19
CA ASP A 40 -8.67 0.80 1.74
C ASP A 40 -8.78 1.16 0.24
N ASP A 41 -9.59 0.40 -0.49
CA ASP A 41 -9.79 0.62 -1.91
C ASP A 41 -10.67 1.85 -2.16
N LYS A 42 -10.16 2.76 -3.00
CA LYS A 42 -10.86 3.96 -3.44
C LYS A 42 -10.49 4.21 -4.89
N GLN A 43 -11.50 4.50 -5.72
CA GLN A 43 -11.28 4.77 -7.13
C GLN A 43 -10.26 5.90 -7.32
N GLY A 44 -9.17 5.60 -8.03
CA GLY A 44 -8.07 6.55 -8.27
C GLY A 44 -6.84 6.36 -7.37
N LEU A 45 -6.91 5.50 -6.35
CA LEU A 45 -5.80 5.25 -5.44
C LEU A 45 -4.52 4.79 -6.15
N LEU A 46 -4.63 3.87 -7.12
CA LEU A 46 -3.48 3.41 -7.90
C LEU A 46 -2.77 4.57 -8.64
N PHE A 47 -3.53 5.55 -9.14
CA PHE A 47 -2.94 6.72 -9.78
C PHE A 47 -2.17 7.57 -8.76
N VAL A 48 -2.71 7.75 -7.55
CA VAL A 48 -2.02 8.47 -6.47
C VAL A 48 -0.70 7.78 -6.12
N ILE A 49 -0.72 6.45 -5.92
CA ILE A 49 0.49 5.67 -5.62
C ILE A 49 1.52 5.82 -6.74
N ALA A 50 1.14 5.51 -7.98
CA ALA A 50 2.07 5.55 -9.12
C ALA A 50 2.63 6.96 -9.36
N LYS A 51 1.79 8.00 -9.25
CA LYS A 51 2.21 9.39 -9.39
C LYS A 51 3.22 9.77 -8.31
N THR A 52 2.96 9.42 -7.05
CA THR A 52 3.87 9.72 -5.95
C THR A 52 5.23 9.05 -6.13
N LEU A 53 5.26 7.77 -6.53
CA LEU A 53 6.51 7.05 -6.83
C LEU A 53 7.31 7.76 -7.94
N VAL A 54 6.66 8.18 -9.03
CA VAL A 54 7.32 8.90 -10.12
C VAL A 54 7.81 10.28 -9.66
N GLN A 55 7.06 11.00 -8.83
CA GLN A 55 7.47 12.30 -8.27
C GLN A 55 8.67 12.18 -7.33
N LEU A 56 8.83 11.05 -6.64
CA LEU A 56 10.02 10.70 -5.87
C LEU A 56 11.23 10.30 -6.75
N GLY A 57 11.09 10.37 -8.07
CA GLY A 57 12.16 10.03 -9.00
C GLY A 57 12.39 8.52 -9.18
N LEU A 58 11.40 7.70 -8.82
CA LEU A 58 11.47 6.25 -8.94
C LEU A 58 10.96 5.79 -10.30
N SER A 59 11.59 4.75 -10.84
CA SER A 59 11.14 4.06 -12.05
C SER A 59 10.45 2.75 -11.65
N ILE A 60 9.20 2.57 -12.09
CA ILE A 60 8.42 1.35 -11.85
C ILE A 60 8.68 0.36 -12.99
N HIS A 61 9.24 -0.81 -12.67
CA HIS A 61 9.56 -1.86 -13.66
C HIS A 61 8.47 -2.92 -13.76
N MET A 62 7.84 -3.23 -12.62
CA MET A 62 6.74 -4.18 -12.54
C MET A 62 5.83 -3.77 -11.39
N ALA A 63 4.53 -3.98 -11.58
CA ALA A 63 3.55 -3.82 -10.51
C ALA A 63 2.64 -5.06 -10.47
N ARG A 64 2.30 -5.51 -9.27
CA ARG A 64 1.25 -6.50 -9.03
C ARG A 64 0.15 -5.81 -8.26
N ILE A 65 -0.99 -5.63 -8.89
CA ILE A 65 -2.12 -4.90 -8.33
C ILE A 65 -3.17 -5.90 -7.89
N GLY A 66 -3.58 -5.83 -6.63
CA GLY A 66 -4.46 -6.81 -6.02
C GLY A 66 -5.51 -6.13 -5.17
N THR A 67 -6.78 -6.48 -5.36
CA THR A 67 -7.87 -6.03 -4.50
C THR A 67 -8.51 -7.23 -3.84
N ARG A 68 -8.74 -7.15 -2.53
CA ARG A 68 -9.51 -8.15 -1.77
C ARG A 68 -10.54 -7.45 -0.91
N LEU A 69 -11.81 -7.70 -1.21
CA LEU A 69 -12.96 -7.04 -0.57
C LEU A 69 -12.87 -5.52 -0.77
N ASP A 70 -12.53 -4.80 0.28
CA ASP A 70 -12.44 -3.36 0.41
C ASP A 70 -11.00 -2.87 0.63
N GLN A 71 -10.00 -3.73 0.45
CA GLN A 71 -8.58 -3.37 0.54
C GLN A 71 -7.83 -3.63 -0.76
N VAL A 72 -6.84 -2.78 -1.01
CA VAL A 72 -5.77 -3.02 -1.98
C VAL A 72 -4.55 -3.64 -1.31
N ALA A 73 -3.82 -4.44 -2.07
CA ALA A 73 -2.54 -5.04 -1.74
C ALA A 73 -1.67 -4.95 -3.01
N ASP A 74 -1.05 -3.79 -3.19
CA ASP A 74 -0.30 -3.46 -4.38
C ASP A 74 1.21 -3.60 -4.12
N VAL A 75 1.92 -4.21 -5.06
CA VAL A 75 3.37 -4.45 -4.97
C VAL A 75 4.07 -3.81 -6.15
N PHE A 76 5.07 -2.96 -5.91
CA PHE A 76 5.84 -2.26 -6.93
C PHE A 76 7.31 -2.63 -6.87
N TYR A 77 7.88 -2.97 -8.02
CA TYR A 77 9.31 -3.23 -8.19
C TYR A 77 9.94 -2.00 -8.81
N VAL A 78 10.77 -1.30 -8.04
CA VAL A 78 11.28 0.02 -8.39
C VAL A 78 12.80 0.11 -8.37
N THR A 79 13.31 1.07 -9.13
CA THR A 79 14.68 1.58 -9.05
C THR A 79 14.67 3.09 -8.88
N ASN A 80 15.81 3.69 -8.55
CA ASN A 80 16.01 5.12 -8.70
C ASN A 80 16.01 5.53 -10.19
N SER A 81 16.18 6.82 -10.46
CA SER A 81 16.23 7.40 -11.81
C SER A 81 17.40 6.93 -12.66
N GLN A 82 18.44 6.36 -12.05
CA GLN A 82 19.61 5.79 -12.74
C GLN A 82 19.43 4.29 -13.06
N GLY A 83 18.29 3.70 -12.71
CA GLY A 83 18.07 2.26 -12.89
C GLY A 83 18.70 1.39 -11.80
N GLU A 84 19.14 2.00 -10.69
CA GLU A 84 19.80 1.30 -9.60
C GLU A 84 18.82 1.01 -8.45
N LYS A 85 19.07 -0.10 -7.76
CA LYS A 85 18.32 -0.47 -6.56
C LYS A 85 18.57 0.55 -5.44
N ILE A 86 17.52 0.86 -4.68
CA ILE A 86 17.57 1.84 -3.60
C ILE A 86 18.06 1.14 -2.35
N LEU A 87 19.29 1.45 -1.93
CA LEU A 87 19.96 0.82 -0.77
C LEU A 87 20.09 1.75 0.44
N SER A 88 19.93 3.06 0.24
CA SER A 88 19.99 4.06 1.31
C SER A 88 18.78 3.94 2.23
N GLY A 89 19.01 3.69 3.52
CA GLY A 89 17.94 3.63 4.52
C GLY A 89 17.19 4.96 4.63
N LYS A 90 17.88 6.09 4.50
CA LYS A 90 17.28 7.42 4.51
C LYS A 90 16.30 7.61 3.33
N ASP A 91 16.70 7.16 2.15
CA ASP A 91 15.85 7.28 0.95
C ASP A 91 14.62 6.40 1.10
N CYS A 92 14.77 5.19 1.65
CA CYS A 92 13.65 4.31 1.97
C CYS A 92 12.70 4.95 2.98
N GLU A 93 13.20 5.56 4.06
CA GLU A 93 12.38 6.28 5.04
C GLU A 93 11.60 7.43 4.40
N GLU A 94 12.26 8.22 3.52
CA GLU A 94 11.62 9.33 2.81
C GLU A 94 10.53 8.84 1.85
N ILE A 95 10.79 7.77 1.09
CA ILE A 95 9.82 7.15 0.18
C ILE A 95 8.62 6.62 0.96
N GLN A 96 8.88 5.87 2.03
CA GLN A 96 7.84 5.27 2.87
C GLN A 96 6.94 6.35 3.47
N HIS A 97 7.53 7.37 4.08
CA HIS A 97 6.80 8.47 4.70
C HIS A 97 5.96 9.26 3.69
N THR A 98 6.56 9.63 2.55
CA THR A 98 5.87 10.41 1.51
C THR A 98 4.72 9.62 0.90
N LEU A 99 4.93 8.34 0.59
CA LEU A 99 3.90 7.49 0.00
C LEU A 99 2.75 7.24 0.98
N HIS A 100 3.06 6.94 2.24
CA HIS A 100 2.06 6.78 3.28
C HIS A 100 1.21 8.04 3.44
N ALA A 101 1.83 9.22 3.55
CA ALA A 101 1.13 10.49 3.69
C ALA A 101 0.22 10.80 2.48
N ALA A 102 0.71 10.54 1.26
CA ALA A 102 -0.08 10.78 0.04
C ALA A 102 -1.32 9.87 -0.04
N VAL A 103 -1.18 8.59 0.34
CA VAL A 103 -2.30 7.64 0.37
C VAL A 103 -3.30 8.03 1.46
N ASP A 104 -2.83 8.35 2.67
CA ASP A 104 -3.71 8.76 3.76
C ASP A 104 -4.51 10.00 3.44
N GLN A 105 -3.85 11.04 2.94
CA GLN A 105 -4.51 12.27 2.52
C GLN A 105 -5.59 11.98 1.47
N PHE A 106 -5.28 11.19 0.44
CA PHE A 106 -6.24 10.88 -0.62
C PHE A 106 -7.46 10.12 -0.10
N LEU A 107 -7.28 9.23 0.87
CA LEU A 107 -8.36 8.43 1.42
C LEU A 107 -9.26 9.24 2.37
N ASP A 108 -8.72 10.25 3.06
CA ASP A 108 -9.48 11.15 3.95
C ASP A 108 -10.29 12.25 3.22
N GLU A 109 -10.00 12.50 1.95
CA GLU A 109 -10.74 13.47 1.08
C GLU A 109 -12.14 12.99 0.65
#